data_AF-A0AAU8ADU7-F1
#
_entry.id   AF-A0AAU8ADU7-F1
#
_cell.length_a   1.000
_cell.length_b   1.000
_cell.length_c   1.000
_cell.angle_alpha   90.00
_cell.angle_beta   90.00
_cell.angle_gamma   90.00
#
_symmetry.space_group_name_H-M   'P 1'
#
loop_
_entity.id
_entity.type
_entity.pdbx_description
1 polymer ?
#
loop_
_entity_poly.entity_id
_entity_poly.type
_entity_poly.pdbx_seq_one_letter_code
_entity_poly.pdbx_strand_id
1 'polypeptide(L)'
;MKKSLTKKPARKSAKPQFEMSQAMRDRMEKTMATIGRLADKEARKDDKVQREARAAIADTFDAWLDWLQESAPEQVEEVFFELGCFATATNRRRIFKHAKAPEGVVEKVQEQVELWKIEEAEVKEAAALEAQNQESADANA
;
A
#
# COMPACT_ATOMS: atom_id res chain seq x y z
N MET A 1 71.68 25.86 34.27
CA MET A 1 71.63 25.26 32.93
C MET A 1 70.20 24.80 32.62
N LYS A 2 69.45 25.52 31.78
CA LYS A 2 68.10 25.10 31.34
C LYS A 2 68.19 24.66 29.88
N LYS A 3 68.16 23.35 29.62
CA LYS A 3 68.11 22.80 28.26
C LYS A 3 66.66 22.91 27.76
N SER A 4 66.36 23.84 26.86
CA SER A 4 65.06 23.85 26.18
C SER A 4 65.08 22.84 25.03
N LEU A 5 64.30 21.78 25.15
CA LEU A 5 64.06 20.83 24.06
C LEU A 5 63.19 21.53 22.99
N THR A 6 63.76 21.78 21.82
CA THR A 6 63.06 22.28 20.63
C THR A 6 61.97 21.29 20.22
N LYS A 7 60.71 21.67 20.44
CA LYS A 7 59.54 20.91 19.95
C LYS A 7 59.53 20.93 18.42
N LYS A 8 59.72 19.78 17.77
CA LYS A 8 59.47 19.63 16.32
C LYS A 8 58.00 19.95 16.03
N PRO A 9 57.67 20.71 14.96
CA PRO A 9 56.29 20.97 14.61
C PRO A 9 55.61 19.68 14.12
N ALA A 10 54.44 19.37 14.68
CA ALA A 10 53.61 18.27 14.20
C ALA A 10 53.13 18.59 12.77
N ARG A 11 53.41 17.68 11.82
CA ARG A 11 52.97 17.80 10.43
C ARG A 11 51.43 17.71 10.42
N LYS A 12 50.74 18.81 10.13
CA LYS A 12 49.28 18.82 9.98
C LYS A 12 48.91 17.88 8.83
N SER A 13 48.10 16.86 9.09
CA SER A 13 47.48 16.06 8.04
C SER A 13 46.39 16.91 7.37
N ALA A 14 46.64 17.33 6.14
CA ALA A 14 45.59 17.88 5.29
C ALA A 14 44.67 16.71 4.91
N LYS A 15 43.41 16.72 5.38
CA LYS A 15 42.39 15.83 4.84
C LYS A 15 42.06 16.33 3.44
N PRO A 16 42.26 15.56 2.36
CA PRO A 16 41.80 15.98 1.05
C PRO A 16 40.27 16.00 1.09
N GLN A 17 39.68 17.18 0.95
CA GLN A 17 38.25 17.34 0.76
C GLN A 17 37.96 16.86 -0.66
N PHE A 18 37.32 15.70 -0.79
CA PHE A 18 36.97 15.17 -2.10
C PHE A 18 35.95 16.09 -2.76
N GLU A 19 36.36 16.77 -3.82
CA GLU A 19 35.48 17.57 -4.66
C GLU A 19 35.24 16.84 -5.97
N MET A 20 33.97 16.49 -6.22
CA MET A 20 33.54 15.91 -7.49
C MET A 20 33.88 16.87 -8.63
N SER A 21 34.76 16.45 -9.54
CA SER A 21 35.04 17.20 -10.77
C SER A 21 33.77 17.34 -11.61
N GLN A 22 33.69 18.39 -12.43
CA GLN A 22 32.51 18.63 -13.27
C GLN A 22 32.18 17.42 -14.15
N ALA A 23 33.19 16.81 -14.78
CA ALA A 23 33.00 15.59 -15.57
C ALA A 23 32.45 14.41 -14.75
N MET A 24 32.76 14.33 -13.46
CA MET A 24 32.21 13.31 -12.57
C MET A 24 30.76 13.63 -12.18
N ARG A 25 30.41 14.90 -11.99
CA ARG A 25 29.03 15.36 -11.77
C ARG A 25 28.15 15.06 -12.99
N ASP A 26 28.60 15.41 -14.19
CA ASP A 26 27.86 15.17 -15.43
C ASP A 26 27.63 13.66 -15.67
N ARG A 27 28.64 12.83 -15.38
CA ARG A 27 28.51 11.35 -15.43
C ARG A 27 27.52 10.85 -14.40
N MET A 28 27.55 11.38 -13.18
CA MET A 28 26.61 11.01 -12.12
C MET A 28 25.17 11.40 -12.50
N GLU A 29 24.96 12.61 -13.01
CA GLU A 29 23.64 13.09 -13.45
C GLU A 29 23.08 12.22 -14.59
N LYS A 30 23.89 11.90 -15.60
CA LYS A 30 23.51 10.98 -16.69
C LYS A 30 23.17 9.59 -16.18
N THR A 31 23.90 9.10 -15.18
CA THR A 31 23.66 7.80 -14.55
C THR A 31 22.35 7.80 -13.79
N MET A 32 22.08 8.84 -12.99
CA MET A 32 20.82 9.00 -12.26
C MET A 32 19.62 9.10 -13.21
N ALA A 33 19.74 9.86 -14.30
CA ALA A 33 18.71 9.93 -15.33
C ALA A 33 18.47 8.56 -15.99
N THR A 34 19.51 7.76 -16.20
CA THR A 34 19.39 6.41 -16.75
C THR A 34 18.72 5.45 -15.76
N ILE A 35 19.08 5.52 -14.48
CA ILE A 35 18.43 4.76 -13.40
C ILE A 35 16.94 5.11 -13.35
N GLY A 36 16.58 6.40 -13.40
CA GLY A 36 15.19 6.84 -13.43
C GLY A 36 14.41 6.28 -14.61
N ARG A 37 14.99 6.29 -15.81
CA ARG A 37 14.36 5.72 -17.02
C ARG A 37 14.19 4.20 -16.94
N LEU A 38 15.17 3.49 -16.37
CA LEU A 38 15.09 2.04 -16.19
C LEU A 38 14.02 1.67 -15.16
N ALA A 39 13.95 2.41 -14.05
CA ALA A 39 12.91 2.24 -13.03
C ALA A 39 11.50 2.48 -13.61
N ASP A 40 11.30 3.58 -14.35
CA ASP A 40 10.03 3.88 -15.02
C ASP A 40 9.66 2.81 -16.07
N LYS A 41 10.63 2.33 -16.85
CA LYS A 41 10.40 1.24 -17.81
C LYS A 41 9.96 -0.04 -17.12
N GLU A 42 10.57 -0.40 -15.99
CA GLU A 42 10.22 -1.62 -15.28
C GLU A 42 8.86 -1.49 -14.59
N ALA A 43 8.57 -0.34 -13.96
CA ALA A 43 7.26 -0.05 -13.38
C ALA A 43 6.14 -0.18 -14.42
N ARG A 44 6.32 0.38 -15.63
CA ARG A 44 5.31 0.28 -16.71
C ARG A 44 5.11 -1.15 -17.21
N LYS A 45 6.15 -1.97 -17.23
CA LYS A 45 6.01 -3.38 -17.61
C LYS A 45 5.24 -4.14 -16.55
N ASP A 46 5.56 -3.95 -15.28
CA ASP A 46 4.85 -4.62 -14.19
C ASP A 46 3.37 -4.21 -14.17
N ASP A 47 3.09 -2.91 -14.30
CA ASP A 47 1.72 -2.39 -14.44
C ASP A 47 0.98 -3.05 -15.60
N LYS A 48 1.65 -3.23 -16.75
CA LYS A 48 1.07 -3.91 -17.90
C LYS A 48 0.76 -5.37 -17.58
N VAL A 49 1.69 -6.11 -16.99
CA VAL A 49 1.50 -7.53 -16.61
C VAL A 49 0.33 -7.67 -15.65
N GLN A 50 0.26 -6.82 -14.61
CA GLN A 50 -0.84 -6.84 -13.65
C GLN A 50 -2.18 -6.45 -14.27
N ARG A 51 -2.19 -5.55 -15.26
CA ARG A 51 -3.41 -5.20 -16.00
C ARG A 51 -3.90 -6.37 -16.86
N GLU A 52 -3.00 -7.06 -17.55
CA GLU A 52 -3.32 -8.23 -18.36
C GLU A 52 -3.81 -9.39 -17.50
N ALA A 53 -3.19 -9.63 -16.33
CA ALA A 53 -3.66 -10.61 -15.37
C ALA A 53 -5.08 -10.29 -14.85
N ARG A 54 -5.35 -9.02 -14.49
CA ARG A 54 -6.69 -8.58 -14.08
C ARG A 54 -7.74 -8.76 -15.18
N ALA A 55 -7.38 -8.47 -16.44
CA ALA A 55 -8.27 -8.68 -17.58
C ALA A 55 -8.57 -10.17 -17.78
N ALA A 56 -7.55 -11.04 -17.75
CA ALA A 56 -7.74 -12.48 -17.89
C ALA A 56 -8.66 -13.07 -16.79
N ILE A 57 -8.54 -12.58 -15.54
CA ILE A 57 -9.45 -12.95 -14.46
C ILE A 57 -10.88 -12.51 -14.79
N ALA A 58 -11.08 -11.24 -15.17
CA ALA A 58 -12.40 -10.71 -15.50
C ALA A 58 -13.05 -11.46 -16.68
N ASP A 59 -12.29 -11.74 -17.74
CA ASP A 59 -12.75 -12.47 -18.93
C ASP A 59 -13.15 -13.92 -18.60
N THR A 60 -12.56 -14.51 -17.55
CA THR A 60 -12.85 -15.88 -17.11
C THR A 60 -13.99 -15.94 -16.08
N PHE A 61 -14.29 -14.83 -15.41
CA PHE A 61 -15.17 -14.83 -14.25
C PHE A 61 -16.62 -15.23 -14.59
N ASP A 62 -17.15 -14.77 -15.71
CA ASP A 62 -18.52 -15.10 -16.13
C ASP A 62 -18.70 -16.60 -16.39
N ALA A 63 -17.73 -17.23 -17.06
CA ALA A 63 -17.73 -18.66 -17.31
C ALA A 63 -17.62 -19.47 -16.01
N TRP A 64 -16.85 -18.97 -15.04
CA TRP A 64 -16.79 -19.58 -13.72
C TRP A 64 -18.11 -19.45 -12.96
N LEU A 65 -18.79 -18.29 -13.06
CA LEU A 65 -20.12 -18.10 -12.48
C LEU A 65 -21.20 -18.98 -13.16
N ASP A 66 -21.10 -19.20 -14.47
CA ASP A 66 -21.96 -20.16 -15.18
C ASP A 66 -21.80 -21.57 -14.59
N TRP A 67 -20.57 -22.04 -14.48
CA TRP A 67 -20.28 -23.34 -13.87
C TRP A 67 -20.72 -23.41 -12.40
N LEU A 68 -20.51 -22.34 -11.61
CA LEU A 68 -20.91 -22.30 -10.21
C LEU A 68 -22.44 -22.38 -10.07
N GLN A 69 -23.19 -21.69 -10.93
CA GLN A 69 -24.64 -21.73 -10.94
C GLN A 69 -25.18 -23.14 -11.25
N GLU A 70 -24.48 -23.92 -12.06
CA GLU A 70 -24.86 -25.30 -12.38
C GLU A 70 -24.45 -26.30 -11.27
N SER A 71 -23.27 -26.12 -10.69
CA SER A 71 -22.66 -27.10 -9.79
C SER A 71 -22.98 -26.87 -8.32
N ALA A 72 -23.15 -25.62 -7.90
CA ALA A 72 -23.42 -25.20 -6.53
C ALA A 72 -24.17 -23.85 -6.51
N PRO A 73 -25.44 -23.82 -6.94
CA PRO A 73 -26.22 -22.58 -7.08
C PRO A 73 -26.33 -21.77 -5.79
N GLU A 74 -26.30 -22.42 -4.63
CA GLU A 74 -26.32 -21.78 -3.32
C GLU A 74 -25.09 -20.90 -3.06
N GLN A 75 -23.94 -21.23 -3.66
CA GLN A 75 -22.70 -20.47 -3.48
C GLN A 75 -22.67 -19.18 -4.30
N VAL A 76 -23.57 -19.03 -5.30
CA VAL A 76 -23.65 -17.80 -6.09
C VAL A 76 -23.98 -16.62 -5.19
N GLU A 77 -24.94 -16.78 -4.28
CA GLU A 77 -25.30 -15.71 -3.33
C GLU A 77 -24.16 -15.36 -2.39
N GLU A 78 -23.46 -16.37 -1.86
CA GLU A 78 -22.30 -16.19 -0.97
C GLU A 78 -21.19 -15.39 -1.65
N VAL A 79 -20.85 -15.73 -2.90
CA VAL A 79 -19.82 -15.01 -3.67
C VAL A 79 -20.19 -13.54 -3.87
N PHE A 80 -21.45 -13.24 -4.24
CA PHE A 80 -21.90 -11.86 -4.41
C PHE A 80 -21.94 -11.10 -3.08
N PHE A 81 -22.31 -11.76 -1.99
CA PHE A 81 -22.29 -11.19 -0.65
C PHE A 81 -20.86 -10.79 -0.25
N GLU A 82 -19.91 -11.71 -0.34
CA GLU A 82 -18.51 -11.46 0.04
C GLU A 82 -17.89 -10.35 -0.81
N LEU A 83 -18.03 -10.42 -2.13
CA LEU A 83 -17.55 -9.38 -3.05
C LEU A 83 -18.16 -8.02 -2.70
N GLY A 84 -19.44 -8.00 -2.32
CA GLY A 84 -20.14 -6.81 -1.88
C GLY A 84 -19.57 -6.23 -0.59
N CYS A 85 -19.32 -7.05 0.43
CA CYS A 85 -18.82 -6.60 1.73
C CYS A 85 -17.47 -5.87 1.61
N PHE A 86 -16.53 -6.42 0.81
CA PHE A 86 -15.19 -5.84 0.67
C PHE A 86 -15.07 -4.75 -0.40
N ALA A 87 -16.03 -4.64 -1.32
CA ALA A 87 -15.96 -3.64 -2.37
C ALA A 87 -16.14 -2.20 -1.84
N THR A 88 -15.56 -1.23 -2.54
CA THR A 88 -15.91 0.18 -2.32
C THR A 88 -17.39 0.42 -2.67
N ALA A 89 -18.00 1.48 -2.15
CA ALA A 89 -19.41 1.80 -2.47
C ALA A 89 -19.68 1.87 -3.98
N THR A 90 -18.74 2.42 -4.76
CA THR A 90 -18.84 2.47 -6.22
C THR A 90 -18.77 1.09 -6.85
N ASN A 91 -17.84 0.24 -6.39
CA ASN A 91 -17.68 -1.10 -6.93
C ASN A 91 -18.84 -2.01 -6.52
N ARG A 92 -19.36 -1.93 -5.30
CA ARG A 92 -20.60 -2.61 -4.87
C ARG A 92 -21.75 -2.33 -5.85
N ARG A 93 -22.00 -1.05 -6.14
CA ARG A 93 -23.05 -0.64 -7.08
C ARG A 93 -22.87 -1.22 -8.49
N ARG A 94 -21.63 -1.51 -8.90
CA ARG A 94 -21.33 -2.12 -10.20
C ARG A 94 -21.49 -3.64 -10.15
N ILE A 95 -20.97 -4.28 -9.10
CA ILE A 95 -21.08 -5.72 -8.86
C ILE A 95 -22.55 -6.14 -8.84
N PHE A 96 -23.41 -5.42 -8.11
CA PHE A 96 -24.84 -5.76 -8.02
C PHE A 96 -25.68 -5.41 -9.25
N LYS A 97 -25.06 -4.87 -10.32
CA LYS A 97 -25.70 -4.78 -11.64
C LYS A 97 -25.44 -6.02 -12.50
N HIS A 98 -24.62 -6.94 -12.02
CA HIS A 98 -24.30 -8.16 -12.74
C HIS A 98 -25.57 -9.00 -12.94
N ALA A 99 -25.74 -9.58 -14.14
CA ALA A 99 -26.97 -10.30 -14.50
C ALA A 99 -27.25 -11.53 -13.61
N LYS A 100 -26.20 -12.11 -13.02
CA LYS A 100 -26.27 -13.25 -12.10
C LYS A 100 -26.32 -12.87 -10.61
N ALA A 101 -26.34 -11.58 -10.28
CA ALA A 101 -26.41 -11.16 -8.88
C ALA A 101 -27.78 -11.54 -8.29
N PRO A 102 -27.84 -12.31 -7.19
CA PRO A 102 -29.12 -12.70 -6.59
C PRO A 102 -29.88 -11.50 -5.99
N GLU A 103 -31.20 -11.58 -6.00
CA GLU A 103 -32.05 -10.61 -5.31
C GLU A 103 -31.86 -10.70 -3.79
N GLY A 104 -31.91 -9.56 -3.09
CA GLY A 104 -31.77 -9.52 -1.63
C GLY A 104 -30.32 -9.51 -1.10
N VAL A 105 -29.32 -9.83 -1.94
CA VAL A 105 -27.91 -9.82 -1.51
C VAL A 105 -27.41 -8.42 -1.20
N VAL A 106 -27.99 -7.40 -1.86
CA VAL A 106 -27.59 -6.00 -1.70
C VAL A 106 -27.88 -5.49 -0.30
N GLU A 107 -29.08 -5.80 0.19
CA GLU A 107 -29.58 -5.44 1.51
C GLU A 107 -28.70 -6.08 2.59
N LYS A 108 -28.46 -7.40 2.47
CA LYS A 108 -27.58 -8.14 3.41
C LYS A 108 -26.18 -7.52 3.49
N VAL A 109 -25.61 -7.14 2.35
CA VAL A 109 -24.29 -6.50 2.31
C VAL A 109 -24.32 -5.10 2.92
N GLN A 110 -25.40 -4.33 2.73
CA GLN A 110 -25.53 -3.01 3.36
C GLN A 110 -25.57 -3.14 4.88
N GLU A 111 -26.39 -4.06 5.41
CA GLU A 111 -26.47 -4.35 6.83
C GLU A 111 -25.11 -4.74 7.40
N GLN A 112 -24.39 -5.67 6.76
CA GLN A 112 -23.06 -6.10 7.21
C GLN A 112 -22.02 -4.97 7.23
N VAL A 113 -22.02 -4.12 6.19
CA VAL A 113 -21.09 -2.98 6.10
C VAL A 113 -21.43 -1.91 7.14
N GLU A 114 -22.70 -1.74 7.49
CA GLU A 114 -23.11 -0.85 8.56
C GLU A 114 -22.70 -1.37 9.93
N LEU A 115 -22.88 -2.66 10.19
CA LEU A 115 -22.41 -3.31 11.42
C LEU A 115 -20.91 -3.09 11.63
N TRP A 116 -20.08 -3.33 10.61
CA TRP A 116 -18.63 -3.12 10.71
C TRP A 116 -18.24 -1.66 10.96
N LYS A 117 -19.00 -0.69 10.43
CA LYS A 117 -18.74 0.73 10.73
C LYS A 117 -19.04 1.08 12.17
N ILE A 118 -20.08 0.48 12.75
CA ILE A 118 -20.42 0.65 14.17
C ILE A 118 -19.31 0.05 15.01
N GLU A 119 -18.92 -1.20 14.75
CA GLU A 119 -17.82 -1.87 15.45
C GLU A 119 -16.51 -1.10 15.35
N GLU A 120 -16.15 -0.59 14.16
CA GLU A 120 -14.94 0.22 13.97
C GLU A 120 -15.00 1.54 14.75
N ALA A 121 -16.17 2.17 14.84
CA ALA A 121 -16.37 3.37 15.63
C ALA A 121 -16.20 3.09 17.13
N GLU A 122 -16.80 2.02 17.63
CA GLU A 122 -16.68 1.59 19.03
C GLU A 122 -15.22 1.29 19.41
N VAL A 123 -14.48 0.59 18.55
CA VAL A 123 -13.05 0.32 18.76
C VAL A 123 -12.23 1.61 18.79
N LYS A 124 -12.53 2.57 17.91
CA LYS A 124 -11.84 3.87 17.90
C LYS A 124 -12.15 4.70 19.14
N GLU A 125 -13.41 4.68 19.61
CA GLU A 125 -13.80 5.36 20.83
C GLU A 125 -13.13 4.73 22.06
N ALA A 126 -13.09 3.40 22.14
CA ALA A 126 -12.38 2.69 23.19
C ALA A 126 -10.88 3.00 23.19
N ALA A 127 -10.24 2.98 22.02
CA ALA A 127 -8.83 3.33 21.89
C ALA A 127 -8.53 4.79 22.26
N ALA A 128 -9.44 5.73 21.94
CA ALA A 128 -9.30 7.13 22.32
C ALA A 128 -9.44 7.34 23.85
N LEU A 129 -10.36 6.61 24.49
CA LEU A 129 -10.51 6.61 25.94
C LEU A 129 -9.28 6.01 26.64
N GLU A 130 -8.72 4.92 26.12
CA GLU A 130 -7.49 4.32 26.65
C GLU A 130 -6.29 5.26 26.48
N ALA A 131 -6.15 5.92 25.33
CA ALA A 131 -5.09 6.90 25.09
C ALA A 131 -5.20 8.12 26.05
N GLN A 132 -6.41 8.63 26.29
CA GLN A 132 -6.64 9.71 27.26
C GLN A 132 -6.34 9.27 28.70
N ASN A 133 -6.68 8.04 29.07
CA ASN A 133 -6.38 7.49 30.40
C ASN A 133 -4.87 7.27 30.62
N GLN A 134 -4.12 6.90 29.57
CA GLN A 134 -2.66 6.80 29.64
C GLN A 134 -1.99 8.17 29.73
N GLU A 135 -2.43 9.14 28.91
CA GLU A 135 -1.87 10.50 28.91
C GLU A 135 -2.14 11.24 30.24
N SER A 136 -3.30 11.01 30.86
CA SER A 136 -3.63 11.55 32.18
C SER A 136 -2.96 10.82 33.35
N ALA A 137 -2.54 9.56 33.17
CA ALA A 137 -1.71 8.83 34.13
C ALA A 137 -0.24 9.30 34.08
N ASP A 138 0.30 9.51 32.89
CA ASP A 138 1.68 10.00 32.68
C ASP A 138 1.84 11.47 33.09
N ALA A 139 0.78 12.29 33.01
CA ALA A 139 0.81 13.69 33.46
C ALA A 139 0.75 13.86 35.00
N ASN A 140 0.40 12.81 35.75
CA ASN A 140 0.28 12.81 37.21
C ASN A 140 1.40 12.00 37.91
N ALA A 141 2.37 11.49 37.17
CA ALA A 141 3.57 10.79 37.66
C ALA A 141 4.80 11.71 37.68
#